data_AF-A0A9J7MCU0-F1
#
_entry.id   AF-A0A9J7MCU0-F1
#
_cell.length_a   1.000
_cell.length_b   1.000
_cell.length_c   1.000
_cell.angle_alpha   90.00
_cell.angle_beta   90.00
_cell.angle_gamma   90.00
#
_symmetry.space_group_name_H-M   'P 1'
#
loop_
_entity.id
_entity.type
_entity.pdbx_description
1 polymer ?
#
loop_
_entity_poly.entity_id
_entity_poly.type
_entity_poly.pdbx_seq_one_letter_code
_entity_poly.pdbx_strand_id
1 'polypeptide(L)'
;MGIRRSLWMSISSYLEGRTQKIYLTFIRPSLEYASPVWGGLPKYLSDMLEKVQKRCLRLIGIPADSLPSLSSRRDLATLSTLRNTLQDSSSPLNEFIAPPQNNCYNLRLEGRYRALTKSKTKRHELSFVPRAMKLLYQDGDSVAIGH
;
A
#
# COMPACT_ATOMS: atom_id res chain seq x y z
N MET A 1 3.58 -47.99 -1.17
CA MET A 1 2.59 -46.92 -1.47
C MET A 1 3.19 -45.49 -1.47
N GLY A 2 4.45 -45.28 -1.92
CA GLY A 2 5.13 -43.97 -1.83
C GLY A 2 5.19 -43.16 -3.12
N ILE A 3 5.24 -43.82 -4.28
CA ILE A 3 5.56 -43.19 -5.58
C ILE A 3 4.42 -42.28 -6.07
N ARG A 4 3.16 -42.69 -5.86
CA ARG A 4 2.00 -41.88 -6.24
C ARG A 4 1.88 -40.58 -5.45
N ARG A 5 2.25 -40.59 -4.16
CA ARG A 5 2.24 -39.38 -3.33
C ARG A 5 3.37 -38.42 -3.70
N SER A 6 4.57 -38.91 -3.98
CA SER A 6 5.69 -38.04 -4.37
C SER A 6 5.47 -37.42 -5.75
N LEU A 7 4.89 -38.18 -6.70
CA LEU A 7 4.54 -37.66 -8.01
C LEU A 7 3.43 -36.60 -7.92
N TRP A 8 2.41 -36.84 -7.08
CA TRP A 8 1.36 -35.85 -6.82
C TRP A 8 1.90 -34.58 -6.15
N MET A 9 2.83 -34.70 -5.20
CA MET A 9 3.46 -33.54 -4.57
C MET A 9 4.34 -32.75 -5.55
N SER A 10 5.09 -33.41 -6.43
CA SER A 10 5.86 -32.73 -7.49
C SER A 10 4.97 -32.07 -8.55
N ILE A 11 3.87 -32.72 -8.95
CA ILE A 11 2.93 -32.15 -9.91
C ILE A 11 2.17 -30.98 -9.27
N SER A 12 1.75 -31.11 -8.01
CA SER A 12 1.08 -30.05 -7.25
C SER A 12 2.01 -28.85 -7.08
N SER A 13 3.25 -29.03 -6.63
CA SER A 13 4.20 -27.92 -6.45
C SER A 13 4.56 -27.24 -7.77
N TYR A 14 4.66 -28.02 -8.86
CA TYR A 14 4.92 -27.48 -10.20
C TYR A 14 3.74 -26.69 -10.77
N LEU A 15 2.52 -27.16 -10.54
CA LEU A 15 1.30 -26.45 -10.94
C LEU A 15 1.09 -25.18 -10.10
N GLU A 16 1.32 -25.26 -8.79
CA GLU A 16 1.26 -24.13 -7.84
C GLU A 16 2.20 -22.99 -8.24
N GLY A 17 3.42 -23.33 -8.69
CA GLY A 17 4.39 -22.34 -9.17
C GLY A 17 3.95 -21.66 -10.48
N ARG A 18 3.18 -22.32 -11.35
CA ARG A 18 2.67 -21.74 -12.60
C ARG A 18 1.44 -20.86 -12.38
N THR A 19 0.53 -21.32 -11.53
CA THR A 19 -0.70 -20.60 -11.18
C THR A 19 -0.40 -19.31 -10.43
N GLN A 20 0.57 -19.34 -9.51
CA GLN A 20 1.06 -18.14 -8.82
C GLN A 20 1.68 -17.12 -9.79
N LYS A 21 2.46 -17.59 -10.78
CA LYS A 21 3.03 -16.70 -11.82
C LYS A 21 1.93 -16.00 -12.62
N ILE A 22 0.89 -16.72 -13.05
CA ILE A 22 -0.24 -16.12 -13.80
C ILE A 22 -0.91 -15.01 -12.98
N TYR A 23 -1.16 -15.25 -11.68
CA TYR A 23 -1.72 -14.23 -10.80
C TYR A 23 -0.83 -12.99 -10.74
N LEU A 24 0.48 -13.18 -10.51
CA LEU A 24 1.44 -12.09 -10.37
C LEU A 24 1.65 -11.28 -11.66
N THR A 25 1.59 -11.90 -12.83
CA THR A 25 1.89 -11.23 -14.10
C THR A 25 0.69 -10.56 -14.75
N PHE A 26 -0.53 -11.08 -14.58
CA PHE A 26 -1.71 -10.56 -15.28
C PHE A 26 -2.70 -9.87 -14.35
N ILE A 27 -3.03 -10.52 -13.23
CA ILE A 27 -4.12 -10.09 -12.36
C ILE A 27 -3.62 -8.99 -11.42
N ARG A 28 -2.45 -9.20 -10.82
CA ARG A 28 -1.87 -8.27 -9.84
C ARG A 28 -1.62 -6.88 -10.42
N PRO A 29 -1.02 -6.69 -11.61
CA PRO A 29 -0.81 -5.35 -12.16
C PRO A 29 -2.14 -4.63 -12.41
N SER A 30 -3.15 -5.35 -12.91
CA SER A 30 -4.49 -4.79 -13.17
C SER A 30 -5.19 -4.32 -11.89
N LEU A 31 -4.96 -5.00 -10.77
CA LEU A 31 -5.54 -4.64 -9.47
C LEU A 31 -4.71 -3.61 -8.69
N GLU A 32 -3.41 -3.47 -8.99
CA GLU A 32 -2.49 -2.66 -8.18
C GLU A 32 -1.94 -1.43 -8.90
N TYR A 33 -2.06 -1.28 -10.23
CA TYR A 33 -1.41 -0.19 -10.97
C TYR A 33 -1.76 1.21 -10.43
N ALA A 34 -3.00 1.40 -9.98
CA ALA A 34 -3.48 2.67 -9.44
C ALA A 34 -3.58 2.67 -7.91
N SER A 35 -2.89 1.75 -7.23
CA SER A 35 -2.82 1.69 -5.76
C SER A 35 -2.50 3.03 -5.09
N PRO A 36 -1.54 3.84 -5.59
CA PRO A 36 -1.24 5.15 -4.99
C PRO A 36 -2.40 6.16 -5.12
N VAL A 37 -3.17 6.08 -6.20
CA VAL A 37 -4.31 6.97 -6.49
C VAL A 37 -5.56 6.55 -5.70
N TRP A 38 -5.74 5.24 -5.53
CA TRP A 38 -6.91 4.62 -4.92
C TRP A 38 -6.91 4.61 -3.38
N GLY A 39 -6.01 5.35 -2.74
CA GLY A 39 -5.97 5.48 -1.28
C GLY A 39 -7.26 5.98 -0.65
N GLY A 40 -8.00 6.83 -1.38
CA GLY A 40 -9.28 7.41 -0.95
C GLY A 40 -10.53 6.74 -1.46
N LEU A 41 -10.44 5.47 -1.88
CA LEU A 41 -11.63 4.73 -2.29
C LEU A 41 -12.62 4.59 -1.11
N PRO A 42 -13.92 4.82 -1.34
CA PRO A 42 -14.98 4.37 -0.45
C PRO A 42 -14.86 2.88 -0.12
N LYS A 43 -15.25 2.50 1.10
CA LYS A 43 -15.15 1.12 1.60
C LYS A 43 -15.80 0.10 0.65
N TYR A 44 -16.96 0.42 0.07
CA TYR A 44 -17.66 -0.47 -0.85
C TYR A 44 -16.84 -0.81 -2.12
N LEU A 45 -16.07 0.15 -2.66
CA LEU A 45 -15.19 -0.08 -3.81
C LEU A 45 -13.96 -0.90 -3.40
N SER A 46 -13.41 -0.62 -2.21
CA SER A 46 -12.32 -1.43 -1.64
C SER A 46 -12.75 -2.89 -1.47
N ASP A 47 -13.95 -3.13 -0.94
CA ASP A 47 -14.50 -4.48 -0.74
C ASP A 47 -14.79 -5.17 -2.07
N MET A 48 -15.22 -4.42 -3.10
CA MET A 48 -15.41 -4.94 -4.45
C MET A 48 -14.09 -5.43 -5.07
N LEU A 49 -13.02 -4.65 -4.95
CA LEU A 49 -11.69 -5.06 -5.40
C LEU A 49 -11.20 -6.31 -4.66
N GLU A 50 -11.41 -6.38 -3.35
CA GLU A 50 -11.06 -7.56 -2.54
C GLU A 50 -11.83 -8.82 -2.98
N LYS A 51 -13.12 -8.67 -3.33
CA LYS A 51 -13.93 -9.76 -3.91
C LYS A 51 -13.38 -10.23 -5.26
N VAL A 52 -12.94 -9.31 -6.12
CA VAL A 52 -12.32 -9.66 -7.41
C VAL A 52 -11.05 -10.48 -7.16
N GLN A 53 -10.15 -10.03 -6.28
CA GLN A 53 -8.98 -10.81 -5.91
C GLN A 53 -9.35 -12.20 -5.40
N LYS A 54 -10.24 -12.31 -4.41
CA LYS A 54 -10.64 -13.60 -3.85
C LYS A 54 -11.25 -14.52 -4.90
N ARG A 55 -12.02 -13.97 -5.84
CA ARG A 55 -12.55 -14.73 -6.98
C ARG A 55 -11.43 -15.24 -7.88
N CYS A 56 -10.47 -14.40 -8.22
CA CYS A 56 -9.30 -14.79 -9.01
C CYS A 56 -8.49 -15.90 -8.33
N LEU A 57 -8.21 -15.78 -7.03
CA LEU A 57 -7.47 -16.81 -6.28
C LEU A 57 -8.20 -18.15 -6.27
N ARG A 58 -9.53 -18.14 -6.06
CA ARG A 58 -10.35 -19.36 -6.15
C ARG A 58 -10.30 -20.01 -7.53
N LEU A 59 -10.38 -19.23 -8.61
CA LEU A 59 -10.31 -19.76 -9.98
C LEU A 59 -8.96 -20.40 -10.29
N ILE A 60 -7.90 -19.87 -9.69
CA ILE A 60 -6.51 -20.31 -9.87
C ILE A 60 -6.16 -21.47 -8.92
N GLY A 61 -7.02 -21.77 -7.94
CA GLY A 61 -6.82 -22.84 -6.95
C GLY A 61 -5.91 -22.46 -5.80
N ILE A 62 -5.63 -21.17 -5.60
CA ILE A 62 -4.78 -20.66 -4.51
C ILE A 62 -5.67 -20.33 -3.29
N PRO A 63 -5.26 -20.71 -2.07
CA PRO A 63 -6.02 -20.38 -0.86
C PRO A 63 -6.11 -18.87 -0.67
N ALA A 64 -7.28 -18.38 -0.25
CA ALA A 64 -7.55 -16.95 -0.10
C ALA A 64 -6.62 -16.25 0.92
N ASP A 65 -6.13 -17.02 1.90
CA ASP A 65 -5.28 -16.52 3.00
C ASP A 65 -3.79 -16.50 2.63
N SER A 66 -3.42 -16.98 1.44
CA SER A 66 -2.03 -16.96 0.96
C SER A 66 -1.47 -15.55 0.71
N LEU A 67 -2.36 -14.57 0.52
CA LEU A 67 -1.97 -13.21 0.15
C LEU A 67 -2.54 -12.19 1.12
N PRO A 68 -1.77 -11.13 1.43
CA PRO A 68 -2.28 -10.02 2.21
C PRO A 68 -3.43 -9.32 1.46
N SER A 69 -4.32 -8.69 2.23
CA SER A 69 -5.44 -7.93 1.68
C SER A 69 -4.96 -6.86 0.68
N LEU A 70 -5.79 -6.53 -0.31
CA LEU A 70 -5.48 -5.44 -1.25
C LEU A 70 -5.33 -4.12 -0.54
N SER A 71 -6.09 -3.89 0.55
CA SER A 71 -5.94 -2.68 1.35
C SER A 71 -4.53 -2.55 1.91
N SER A 72 -4.03 -3.60 2.58
CA SER A 72 -2.69 -3.60 3.18
C SER A 72 -1.60 -3.39 2.12
N ARG A 73 -1.70 -4.06 0.96
CA ARG A 73 -0.75 -3.83 -0.14
C ARG A 73 -0.81 -2.42 -0.71
N ARG A 74 -1.99 -1.80 -0.82
CA ARG A 74 -2.12 -0.39 -1.24
C ARG A 74 -1.48 0.56 -0.24
N ASP A 75 -1.61 0.28 1.07
CA ASP A 75 -0.96 1.06 2.12
C ASP A 75 0.57 0.96 2.00
N LEU A 76 1.10 -0.25 1.83
CA LEU A 76 2.52 -0.48 1.58
C LEU A 76 3.02 0.22 0.31
N ALA A 77 2.29 0.12 -0.80
CA ALA A 77 2.65 0.80 -2.05
C ALA A 77 2.71 2.33 -1.85
N THR A 78 1.75 2.89 -1.11
CA THR A 78 1.71 4.32 -0.78
C THR A 78 2.93 4.74 0.03
N LEU A 79 3.31 3.95 1.04
CA LEU A 79 4.51 4.16 1.85
C LEU A 79 5.78 4.08 1.01
N SER A 80 5.92 3.06 0.15
CA SER A 80 7.06 2.90 -0.74
C SER A 80 7.20 4.09 -1.70
N THR A 81 6.10 4.54 -2.31
CA THR A 81 6.11 5.72 -3.18
C THR A 81 6.55 6.98 -2.42
N LEU A 82 6.04 7.20 -1.19
CA LEU A 82 6.45 8.33 -0.36
C LEU A 82 7.94 8.27 -0.01
N ARG A 83 8.44 7.11 0.42
CA ARG A 83 9.86 6.92 0.76
C ARG A 83 10.78 7.19 -0.43
N ASN A 84 10.43 6.67 -1.61
CA ASN A 84 11.17 6.93 -2.83
C ASN A 84 11.17 8.42 -3.19
N THR A 85 10.03 9.09 -3.02
CA THR A 85 9.90 10.53 -3.26
C THR A 85 10.76 11.34 -2.30
N LEU A 86 10.79 10.96 -1.01
CA LEU A 86 11.61 11.62 0.02
C LEU A 86 13.12 11.44 -0.22
N GLN A 87 13.53 10.31 -0.80
CA GLN A 87 14.92 10.07 -1.19
C GLN A 87 15.31 10.85 -2.44
N ASP A 88 14.37 11.08 -3.36
CA ASP A 88 14.59 11.84 -4.57
C ASP A 88 14.50 13.35 -4.30
N SER A 89 15.65 13.99 -4.07
CA SER A 89 15.74 15.43 -3.83
C SER A 89 15.29 16.29 -5.01
N SER A 90 15.19 15.73 -6.23
CA SER A 90 14.75 16.45 -7.43
C SER A 90 13.22 16.46 -7.62
N SER A 91 12.47 15.72 -6.79
CA SER A 91 11.03 15.59 -7.00
C SER A 91 10.28 16.89 -6.66
N PRO A 92 9.35 17.37 -7.52
CA PRO A 92 8.50 18.52 -7.21
C PRO A 92 7.59 18.27 -6.00
N LEU A 93 7.37 17.00 -5.63
CA LEU A 93 6.56 16.62 -4.48
C LEU A 93 7.24 16.97 -3.14
N ASN A 94 8.56 17.18 -3.14
CA ASN A 94 9.29 17.61 -1.94
C ASN A 94 8.84 18.97 -1.43
N GLU A 95 8.34 19.86 -2.29
CA GLU A 95 7.77 21.14 -1.86
C GLU A 95 6.56 20.95 -0.92
N PHE A 96 5.76 19.91 -1.18
CA PHE A 96 4.55 19.61 -0.39
C PHE A 96 4.81 18.77 0.86
N ILE A 97 5.98 18.12 0.94
CA ILE A 97 6.33 17.19 2.02
C ILE A 97 7.36 17.81 2.98
N ALA A 98 8.26 18.67 2.48
CA ALA A 98 9.25 19.33 3.29
C ALA A 98 8.60 20.21 4.36
N PRO A 99 9.17 20.26 5.58
CA PRO A 99 8.75 21.27 6.54
C PRO A 99 8.96 22.66 5.91
N PRO A 100 8.03 23.60 6.11
CA PRO A 100 8.15 24.94 5.54
C PRO A 100 9.48 25.57 5.95
N GLN A 101 10.16 26.20 5.00
CA GLN A 101 11.41 26.93 5.27
C GLN A 101 11.16 28.01 6.32
N ASN A 102 12.15 28.24 7.20
CA ASN A 102 12.15 29.31 8.19
C ASN A 102 12.23 30.68 7.50
N ASN A 103 11.16 31.12 6.85
CA ASN A 103 11.06 32.49 6.36
C ASN A 103 10.60 33.36 7.53
N CYS A 104 11.59 34.00 8.15
CA CYS A 104 11.50 34.85 9.33
C CYS A 104 10.86 36.21 9.02
N TYR A 105 9.65 36.24 8.44
CA TYR A 105 8.85 37.47 8.43
C TYR A 105 7.40 37.12 8.06
N ASN A 106 6.50 36.94 9.04
CA ASN A 106 5.06 37.21 8.92
C ASN A 106 4.30 36.99 10.24
N LEU A 107 3.70 38.06 10.75
CA LEU A 107 3.01 38.22 12.04
C LEU A 107 1.65 37.49 12.18
N ARG A 108 1.39 36.42 11.42
CA ARG A 108 0.12 35.66 11.47
C ARG A 108 0.26 34.14 11.45
N LEU A 109 1.37 33.61 11.96
CA LEU A 109 1.39 32.26 12.54
C LEU A 109 2.65 32.07 13.40
N GLU A 110 2.65 32.67 14.59
CA GLU A 110 3.66 32.34 15.58
C GLU A 110 3.40 30.94 16.14
N GLY A 111 4.39 30.06 15.97
CA GLY A 111 4.71 29.07 16.99
C GLY A 111 4.22 27.63 16.84
N ARG A 112 3.64 27.19 15.71
CA ARG A 112 3.41 25.74 15.48
C ARG A 112 3.57 25.31 14.02
N TYR A 113 4.80 25.30 13.53
CA TYR A 113 5.20 24.33 12.50
C TYR A 113 5.14 22.93 13.12
N ARG A 114 3.96 22.32 12.99
CA ARG A 114 3.70 20.87 12.88
C ARG A 114 2.21 20.69 13.05
N ALA A 115 1.53 20.65 11.93
CA ALA A 115 0.30 19.88 11.85
C ALA A 115 0.40 19.12 10.54
N LEU A 116 1.03 17.94 10.59
CA LEU A 116 0.43 16.70 10.09
C LEU A 116 -0.90 17.03 9.45
N THR A 117 -0.89 17.27 8.14
CA THR A 117 -2.04 17.61 7.28
C THR A 117 -3.37 17.46 8.02
N LYS A 118 -3.75 18.46 8.83
CA LYS A 118 -4.91 18.36 9.72
C LYS A 118 -6.11 18.40 8.80
N SER A 119 -6.58 17.22 8.43
CA SER A 119 -7.64 17.12 7.46
C SER A 119 -8.97 17.36 8.15
N LYS A 120 -9.70 18.38 7.70
CA LYS A 120 -11.06 18.62 8.16
C LYS A 120 -12.08 17.65 7.55
N THR A 121 -11.71 16.97 6.45
CA THR A 121 -12.61 16.07 5.72
C THR A 121 -11.99 14.69 5.54
N LYS A 122 -12.84 13.65 5.55
CA LYS A 122 -12.40 12.27 5.26
C LYS A 122 -11.80 12.16 3.85
N ARG A 123 -12.36 12.87 2.88
CA ARG A 123 -11.86 12.86 1.49
C ARG A 123 -10.42 13.35 1.41
N HIS A 124 -10.12 14.49 2.03
CA HIS A 124 -8.76 15.00 2.06
C HIS A 124 -7.85 14.11 2.91
N GLU A 125 -8.32 13.56 4.04
CA GLU A 125 -7.53 12.66 4.91
C GLU A 125 -7.03 11.43 4.14
N LEU A 126 -7.87 10.90 3.26
CA LEU A 126 -7.55 9.73 2.45
C LEU A 126 -6.81 10.05 1.15
N SER A 127 -6.55 11.33 0.87
CA SER A 127 -5.70 11.71 -0.26
C SER A 127 -4.24 11.30 -0.02
N PHE A 128 -3.44 11.25 -1.09
CA PHE A 128 -2.12 10.62 -1.08
C PHE A 128 -1.21 11.14 0.05
N VAL A 129 -0.91 12.44 0.10
CA VAL A 129 0.02 13.04 1.07
C VAL A 129 -0.40 12.82 2.54
N PRO A 130 -1.61 13.22 2.97
CA PRO A 130 -2.04 13.01 4.36
C PRO A 130 -2.10 11.55 4.77
N ARG A 131 -2.62 10.67 3.90
CA ARG A 131 -2.67 9.23 4.17
C ARG A 131 -1.26 8.65 4.28
N ALA A 132 -0.36 8.96 3.34
CA ALA A 132 0.99 8.44 3.33
C ALA A 132 1.79 8.87 4.57
N MET A 133 1.69 10.15 4.96
CA MET A 133 2.31 10.66 6.18
C MET A 133 1.74 9.98 7.42
N LYS A 134 0.41 9.82 7.52
CA LYS A 134 -0.23 9.12 8.64
C LYS A 134 0.28 7.67 8.78
N LEU A 135 0.37 6.95 7.66
CA LEU A 135 0.92 5.59 7.62
C LEU A 135 2.39 5.56 8.06
N LEU A 136 3.21 6.55 7.67
CA LEU A 136 4.63 6.60 8.00
C LEU A 136 4.85 6.77 9.52
N TYR A 137 4.04 7.61 10.18
CA TYR A 137 4.10 7.76 11.64
C TYR A 137 3.63 6.50 12.38
N GLN A 138 2.57 5.86 11.89
CA GLN A 138 2.10 4.58 12.45
C GLN A 138 3.18 3.48 12.36
N ASP A 139 3.91 3.45 11.25
CA ASP A 139 5.02 2.51 11.04
C ASP A 139 6.24 2.86 11.92
N GLY A 140 6.52 4.16 12.11
CA GLY A 140 7.60 4.66 12.98
C GLY A 140 7.36 4.40 14.47
N ASP A 141 6.12 4.53 14.96
CA ASP A 141 5.75 4.21 16.35
C ASP A 141 5.88 2.70 16.64
N SER A 142 5.73 1.85 15.62
CA SER A 142 5.88 0.40 15.75
C SER A 142 7.35 -0.04 15.90
N VAL A 143 8.30 0.74 15.36
CA VAL A 143 9.74 0.49 15.50
C VAL A 143 10.28 0.98 16.86
N ALA A 144 9.63 1.97 17.48
CA ALA A 144 10.05 2.52 18.78
C ALA A 144 9.64 1.66 20.00
N ILE A 145 8.76 0.67 19.83
CA ILE A 145 8.26 -0.21 20.91
C ILE A 145 9.03 -1.56 20.95
N GLY A 146 10.04 -1.74 20.08
CA GLY A 146 10.83 -2.96 19.94
C GLY A 146 12.27 -2.86 20.45
N HIS A 147 12.51 -2.16 21.57
CA HIS A 147 13.81 -2.16 22.28
C HIS A 147 13.62 -2.43 23.77
#